data_AF-A0A1F5DNZ6-F1
#
_entry.id   AF-A0A1F5DNZ6-F1
#
_cell.length_a   1.000
_cell.length_b   1.000
_cell.length_c   1.000
_cell.angle_alpha   90.00
_cell.angle_beta   90.00
_cell.angle_gamma   90.00
#
_symmetry.space_group_name_H-M   'P 1'
#
loop_
_entity.id
_entity.type
_entity.pdbx_description
1 polymer ?
#
loop_
_entity_poly.entity_id
_entity_poly.type
_entity_poly.pdbx_seq_one_letter_code
_entity_poly.pdbx_strand_id
1 'polypeptide(L)' 'MDRKQRFNQIYANLPISSREEIILVINDEPITWKVARLYIEQDTKLGEEILQKLVKLGII' A
#
# COMPACT_ATOMS: atom_id res chain seq x y z
N MET A 1 13.06 -10.34 -0.43
CA MET A 1 12.66 -9.20 -1.28
C MET A 1 12.36 -8.02 -0.38
N ASP A 2 12.69 -6.82 -0.82
CA ASP A 2 12.32 -5.60 -0.10
C ASP A 2 10.79 -5.42 -0.07
N ARG A 3 10.23 -4.91 1.03
CA ARG A 3 8.76 -4.80 1.22
C ARG A 3 8.14 -3.87 0.18
N LYS A 4 8.84 -2.78 -0.15
CA LYS A 4 8.43 -1.84 -1.21
C LYS A 4 8.46 -2.51 -2.59
N GLN A 5 9.46 -3.35 -2.86
CA GLN A 5 9.50 -4.14 -4.09
C GLN A 5 8.31 -5.11 -4.20
N ARG A 6 7.96 -5.84 -3.14
CA ARG A 6 6.81 -6.77 -3.13
C ARG A 6 5.48 -6.04 -3.31
N PHE A 7 5.30 -4.91 -2.64
CA PHE A 7 4.15 -4.03 -2.84
C PHE A 7 4.03 -3.58 -4.31
N ASN A 8 5.12 -3.07 -4.89
CA ASN A 8 5.12 -2.58 -6.28
C ASN A 8 4.79 -3.69 -7.29
N GLN A 9 5.26 -4.91 -7.05
CA GLN A 9 4.92 -6.05 -7.89
C GLN A 9 3.42 -6.38 -7.82
N ILE A 10 2.82 -6.38 -6.63
CA ILE A 10 1.38 -6.60 -6.47
C ILE A 10 0.60 -5.47 -7.14
N TYR A 11 0.95 -4.21 -6.85
CA TYR A 11 0.30 -3.03 -7.43
C TYR A 11 0.34 -3.03 -8.96
N ALA A 12 1.48 -3.40 -9.56
CA ALA A 12 1.63 -3.45 -11.01
C ALA A 12 0.68 -4.46 -11.69
N ASN A 13 0.34 -5.54 -10.98
CA ASN A 13 -0.57 -6.58 -11.45
C ASN A 13 -2.05 -6.30 -11.17
N LEU A 14 -2.38 -5.24 -10.41
CA LEU A 14 -3.78 -4.90 -10.14
C LEU A 14 -4.46 -4.31 -11.38
N PRO A 15 -5.72 -4.72 -11.68
CA PRO A 15 -6.59 -4.01 -12.60
C PRO A 15 -6.69 -2.53 -12.23
N ILE A 16 -6.88 -1.66 -13.23
CA ILE A 16 -6.94 -0.21 -13.01
C ILE A 16 -8.05 0.15 -12.00
N SER A 17 -9.21 -0.50 -12.09
CA SER A 17 -10.34 -0.29 -11.18
C SER A 17 -10.00 -0.64 -9.73
N SER A 18 -9.26 -1.73 -9.50
CA SER A 18 -8.90 -2.19 -8.16
C SER A 18 -7.90 -1.27 -7.46
N ARG A 19 -7.25 -0.35 -8.17
CA ARG A 19 -6.34 0.63 -7.56
C ARG A 19 -7.07 1.65 -6.68
N GLU A 20 -8.37 1.82 -6.88
CA GLU A 20 -9.22 2.70 -6.08
C GLU A 20 -9.87 1.96 -4.88
N GLU A 21 -9.67 0.65 -4.75
CA GLU A 21 -10.17 -0.12 -3.60
C GLU A 21 -9.40 0.23 -2.32
N ILE A 22 -10.14 0.30 -1.20
CA ILE A 22 -9.59 0.56 0.14
C ILE A 22 -8.91 -0.71 0.67
N ILE A 23 -7.67 -0.58 1.13
CA ILE A 23 -6.86 -1.69 1.67
C ILE A 23 -6.54 -1.57 3.15
N LEU A 24 -6.61 -0.37 3.69
CA LEU A 24 -6.33 -0.07 5.09
C LEU A 24 -7.20 1.09 5.55
N VAL A 25 -7.42 1.16 6.86
CA VAL A 25 -7.92 2.36 7.55
C VAL A 25 -6.87 2.74 8.59
N ILE A 26 -6.37 3.97 8.54
CA ILE A 26 -5.36 4.51 9.46
C ILE A 26 -5.88 5.85 9.98
N ASN A 27 -5.99 6.02 11.30
CA ASN A 27 -6.56 7.22 11.92
C ASN A 27 -7.93 7.61 11.35
N ASP A 28 -8.81 6.62 11.17
CA ASP A 28 -10.14 6.77 10.56
C ASP A 28 -10.15 7.22 9.09
N GLU A 29 -8.98 7.34 8.45
CA GLU A 29 -8.87 7.65 7.02
C GLU A 29 -8.71 6.37 6.19
N PRO A 30 -9.57 6.16 5.17
CA PRO A 30 -9.43 5.03 4.26
C PRO A 30 -8.27 5.25 3.28
N ILE A 31 -7.39 4.27 3.19
CA ILE A 31 -6.24 4.26 2.29
C ILE A 31 -6.50 3.27 1.16
N THR A 32 -6.50 3.76 -0.07
CA THR A 32 -6.57 2.92 -1.28
C THR A 32 -5.20 2.44 -1.73
N TRP A 33 -5.16 1.45 -2.63
CA TRP A 33 -3.90 1.03 -3.27
C TRP A 33 -3.13 2.19 -3.91
N LYS A 34 -3.82 3.08 -4.61
CA LYS A 34 -3.22 4.24 -5.29
C LYS A 34 -2.63 5.24 -4.30
N VAL A 35 -3.35 5.53 -3.23
CA VAL A 35 -2.89 6.42 -2.16
C VAL A 35 -1.69 5.80 -1.43
N ALA A 36 -1.77 4.50 -1.11
CA ALA A 36 -0.66 3.77 -0.52
C ALA A 36 0.62 3.85 -1.37
N ARG A 37 0.49 3.62 -2.68
CA ARG A 37 1.63 3.72 -3.60
C ARG A 37 2.28 5.11 -3.56
N LEU A 38 1.48 6.18 -3.59
CA LEU A 38 2.01 7.55 -3.55
C LEU A 38 2.89 7.78 -2.31
N TYR A 39 2.39 7.42 -1.13
CA TYR A 39 3.11 7.60 0.13
C TYR A 39 4.36 6.72 0.25
N ILE A 40 4.31 5.51 -0.30
CA ILE A 40 5.43 4.56 -0.34
C ILE A 40 6.51 5.02 -1.32
N GLU A 41 6.14 5.51 -2.50
CA GLU A 41 7.09 6.02 -3.49
C GLU A 41 7.82 7.27 -3.00
N GLN A 42 7.15 8.09 -2.20
CA GLN A 42 7.71 9.29 -1.56
C GLN A 42 8.49 9.01 -0.26
N ASP A 43 8.63 7.75 0.16
CA ASP A 43 9.36 7.34 1.37
C ASP A 43 8.91 8.10 2.64
N THR A 44 7.61 8.32 2.77
CA THR A 44 7.01 9.01 3.92
C THR A 44 6.90 8.09 5.14
N LYS A 45 6.77 8.68 6.35
CA LYS A 45 6.49 7.91 7.58
C LYS A 45 5.19 7.10 7.47
N LEU A 46 4.17 7.67 6.85
CA LEU A 46 2.90 6.99 6.59
C LEU A 46 3.09 5.85 5.58
N GLY A 47 3.91 6.02 4.56
CA GLY A 47 4.27 4.96 3.61
C GLY A 47 4.93 3.75 4.28
N GLU A 48 5.86 4.00 5.21
CA GLU A 48 6.47 2.94 6.01
C GLU A 48 5.45 2.25 6.94
N GLU A 49 4.55 3.01 7.58
CA GLU A 49 3.46 2.46 8.39
C GLU A 49 2.51 1.57 7.56
N ILE A 50 2.16 2.01 6.35
CA ILE A 50 1.36 1.24 5.39
C ILE A 50 2.05 -0.08 5.06
N LEU A 51 3.33 -0.05 4.66
CA LEU A 51 4.09 -1.28 4.38
C LEU A 51 4.12 -2.22 5.57
N GLN A 52 4.35 -1.70 6.78
CA GLN A 52 4.35 -2.51 8.00
C GLN A 52 2.99 -3.17 8.25
N LYS A 53 1.88 -2.43 8.10
CA LYS A 53 0.53 -2.98 8.29
C LYS A 53 0.20 -4.03 7.24
N LEU A 54 0.51 -3.79 5.97
CA LEU A 54 0.27 -4.75 4.89
C LEU A 54 1.05 -6.06 5.08
N VAL A 55 2.29 -6.00 5.58
CA VAL A 55 3.07 -7.19 5.95
C VAL A 55 2.42 -7.93 7.13
N LYS A 56 2.00 -7.20 8.17
CA LYS A 56 1.33 -7.80 9.35
C LYS A 56 0.02 -8.51 8.97
N LEU A 57 -0.68 -8.01 7.96
CA LEU A 57 -1.90 -8.62 7.43
C LEU A 57 -1.64 -9.75 6.42
N GLY A 58 -0.38 -10.00 6.05
CA GLY A 58 -0.01 -11.03 5.07
C GLY A 58 -0.41 -10.72 3.63
N ILE A 59 -0.79 -9.46 3.34
CA ILE A 59 -1.15 -9.02 1.98
C ILE A 59 0.11 -8.92 1.11
N ILE A 60 1.21 -8.45 1.70
CA ILE A 60 2.53 -8.32 1.07
C ILE A 60 3.64 -8.96 1.91
#